data_AF-A0AAV1HYN8-F1
#
_entry.id   AF-A0AAV1HYN8-F1
#
_cell.length_a   1.000
_cell.length_b   1.000
_cell.length_c   1.000
_cell.angle_alpha   90.00
_cell.angle_beta   90.00
_cell.angle_gamma   90.00
#
_symmetry.space_group_name_H-M   'P 1'
#
loop_
_entity.id
_entity.type
_entity.pdbx_description
1 polymer ?
#
loop_
_entity_poly.entity_id
_entity_poly.type
_entity_poly.pdbx_seq_one_letter_code
_entity_poly.pdbx_strand_id
1 'polypeptide(L)'
;MENGRVTNQSEIVEQLKVNSLQWVSLDEKEREHKRQIREINDTKKTLSETILKGLAAVDKTEICFTNQTGKLKSSETTVYAPIKKEHIFNTLRNELRDEDRARDLVEKLYDRAGRQEKKIVTLRRTK
;
A
#
# COMPACT_ATOMS: atom_id res chain seq x y z
N MET A 1 3.50 64.87 -10.44
CA MET A 1 4.42 63.94 -9.76
C MET A 1 3.67 62.64 -9.53
N GLU A 2 3.72 61.71 -10.48
CA GLU A 2 2.88 60.48 -10.50
C GLU A 2 3.73 59.21 -10.70
N ASN A 3 5.03 59.28 -10.38
CA ASN A 3 6.00 58.22 -10.65
C ASN A 3 6.19 57.20 -9.51
N GLY A 4 5.37 57.25 -8.44
CA GLY A 4 5.56 56.40 -7.25
C GLY A 4 4.70 55.13 -7.18
N ARG A 5 3.60 55.04 -7.95
CA ARG A 5 2.68 53.88 -7.91
C ARG A 5 3.06 52.76 -8.88
N VAL A 6 3.67 53.10 -10.01
CA VAL A 6 4.01 52.15 -11.09
C VAL A 6 5.19 51.25 -10.69
N THR A 7 6.16 51.80 -9.95
CA THR A 7 7.36 51.08 -9.48
C THR A 7 7.01 49.94 -8.54
N ASN A 8 6.12 50.19 -7.58
CA ASN A 8 5.73 49.22 -6.55
C ASN A 8 4.92 48.05 -7.14
N GLN A 9 4.03 48.34 -8.11
CA GLN A 9 3.27 47.29 -8.80
C GLN A 9 4.16 46.42 -9.71
N SER A 10 5.14 47.03 -10.39
CA SER A 10 6.09 46.30 -11.24
C SER A 10 6.98 45.35 -10.42
N GLU A 11 7.47 45.79 -9.26
CA GLU A 11 8.28 44.95 -8.36
C GLU A 11 7.48 43.77 -7.80
N ILE A 12 6.23 44.00 -7.40
CA ILE A 12 5.32 42.95 -6.94
C ILE A 12 5.08 41.90 -8.04
N VAL A 13 4.84 42.35 -9.28
CA VAL A 13 4.61 41.46 -10.42
C VAL A 13 5.87 40.63 -10.71
N GLU A 14 7.06 41.23 -10.64
CA GLU A 14 8.30 40.51 -10.89
C GLU A 14 8.60 39.48 -9.79
N GLN A 15 8.38 39.84 -8.52
CA GLN A 15 8.51 38.91 -7.41
C GLN A 15 7.50 37.76 -7.52
N LEU A 16 6.28 38.03 -7.95
CA LEU A 16 5.26 37.01 -8.18
C LEU A 16 5.69 36.02 -9.27
N LYS A 17 6.28 36.50 -10.37
CA LYS A 17 6.82 35.62 -11.42
C LYS A 17 7.96 34.75 -10.89
N VAL A 18 8.93 35.34 -10.19
CA VAL A 18 10.06 34.60 -9.61
C VAL A 18 9.56 33.52 -8.66
N ASN A 19 8.65 33.86 -7.76
CA ASN A 19 8.07 32.90 -6.82
C ASN A 19 7.28 31.79 -7.53
N SER A 20 6.50 32.14 -8.56
CA SER A 20 5.73 31.17 -9.35
C SER A 20 6.64 30.20 -10.09
N LEU A 21 7.74 30.68 -10.69
CA LEU A 21 8.71 29.84 -11.37
C LEU A 21 9.43 28.89 -10.40
N GLN A 22 9.82 29.40 -9.22
CA GLN A 22 10.42 28.57 -8.17
C GLN A 22 9.45 27.50 -7.67
N TRP A 23 8.18 27.87 -7.45
CA TRP A 23 7.16 26.93 -7.02
C TRP A 23 6.95 25.81 -8.04
N VAL A 24 6.83 26.14 -9.33
CA VAL A 24 6.70 25.14 -10.41
C VAL A 24 7.91 24.20 -10.43
N SER A 25 9.13 24.73 -10.31
CA SER A 25 10.33 23.90 -10.27
C SER A 25 10.36 22.94 -9.08
N LEU A 26 9.88 23.38 -7.91
CA LEU A 26 9.78 22.51 -6.72
C LEU A 26 8.70 21.44 -6.87
N ASP A 27 7.54 21.78 -7.44
CA ASP A 27 6.47 20.83 -7.73
C ASP A 27 6.93 19.75 -8.72
N GLU A 28 7.67 20.12 -9.77
CA GLU A 28 8.26 19.16 -10.70
C GLU A 28 9.23 18.20 -10.01
N LYS A 29 10.12 18.71 -9.15
CA LYS A 29 11.04 17.88 -8.36
C LYS A 29 10.30 16.94 -7.41
N GLU A 30 9.23 17.43 -6.77
CA GLU A 30 8.41 16.62 -5.88
C GLU A 30 7.76 15.46 -6.65
N ARG A 31 7.20 15.73 -7.84
CA ARG A 31 6.61 14.70 -8.70
C ARG A 31 7.64 13.65 -9.12
N GLU A 32 8.85 14.09 -9.48
CA GLU A 32 9.96 13.19 -9.83
C GLU A 32 10.34 12.29 -8.65
N HIS A 33 10.57 12.86 -7.46
CA HIS A 33 10.90 12.07 -6.27
C HIS A 33 9.77 11.12 -5.87
N LYS A 34 8.51 11.53 -5.99
CA LYS A 34 7.36 10.65 -5.79
C LYS A 34 7.35 9.48 -6.76
N ARG A 35 7.73 9.68 -8.03
CA ARG A 35 7.88 8.60 -9.02
C ARG A 35 8.98 7.63 -8.60
N GLN A 36 10.17 8.15 -8.28
CA GLN A 36 11.31 7.34 -7.83
C GLN A 36 10.98 6.51 -6.58
N ILE A 37 10.30 7.10 -5.60
CA ILE A 37 9.84 6.39 -4.40
C ILE A 37 8.91 5.23 -4.77
N ARG A 38 7.98 5.42 -5.72
CA ARG A 38 7.10 4.34 -6.19
C ARG A 38 7.89 3.21 -6.83
N GLU A 39 8.81 3.52 -7.75
CA GLU A 39 9.66 2.52 -8.40
C GLU A 39 10.50 1.72 -7.40
N ILE A 40 11.09 2.40 -6.41
CA ILE A 40 11.84 1.76 -5.32
C ILE A 40 10.92 0.83 -4.51
N ASN A 41 9.72 1.28 -4.17
CA ASN A 41 8.76 0.47 -3.39
C ASN A 41 8.29 -0.75 -4.16
N ASP A 42 7.99 -0.62 -5.45
CA ASP A 42 7.59 -1.74 -6.32
C ASP A 42 8.73 -2.76 -6.45
N THR A 43 9.96 -2.28 -6.65
CA THR A 43 11.15 -3.15 -6.68
C THR A 43 11.34 -3.88 -5.35
N LYS A 44 11.23 -3.16 -4.22
CA LYS A 44 11.33 -3.77 -2.88
C LYS A 44 10.24 -4.80 -2.63
N LYS A 45 9.02 -4.59 -3.15
CA LYS A 45 7.91 -5.54 -3.05
C LYS A 45 8.24 -6.84 -3.79
N THR A 46 8.66 -6.73 -5.05
CA THR A 46 9.05 -7.88 -5.88
C THR A 46 10.20 -8.68 -5.24
N LEU A 47 11.22 -7.98 -4.72
CA LEU A 47 12.32 -8.62 -3.99
C LEU A 47 11.84 -9.30 -2.71
N SER A 48 10.94 -8.66 -1.94
CA SER A 48 10.40 -9.24 -0.71
C SER A 48 9.62 -10.53 -0.98
N GLU A 49 8.79 -10.55 -2.04
CA GLU A 49 8.06 -11.75 -2.47
C GLU A 49 9.03 -12.88 -2.86
N THR A 50 10.11 -12.56 -3.55
CA THR A 50 11.15 -13.52 -3.95
C THR A 50 11.88 -14.09 -2.75
N ILE A 51 12.27 -13.23 -1.80
CA ILE A 51 12.96 -13.65 -0.56
C ILE A 51 12.05 -14.52 0.30
N LEU A 52 10.78 -14.15 0.48
CA LEU A 52 9.83 -14.96 1.25
C LEU A 52 9.59 -16.34 0.63
N LYS A 53 9.48 -16.42 -0.71
CA LYS A 53 9.42 -17.70 -1.42
C LYS A 53 10.69 -18.53 -1.20
N GLY A 54 11.86 -17.91 -1.28
CA GLY A 54 13.14 -18.58 -1.05
C GLY A 54 13.27 -19.10 0.39
N LEU A 55 12.90 -18.29 1.38
CA LEU A 55 12.85 -18.67 2.79
C LEU A 55 11.95 -19.89 3.03
N ALA A 56 10.74 -19.88 2.47
CA ALA A 56 9.81 -21.01 2.55
C ALA A 56 10.37 -22.28 1.89
N ALA A 57 11.07 -22.15 0.75
CA ALA A 57 11.65 -23.28 0.04
C ALA A 57 12.79 -23.97 0.81
N VAL A 58 13.49 -23.25 1.69
CA VAL A 58 14.59 -23.78 2.51
C VAL A 58 14.21 -23.99 3.98
N ASP A 59 12.91 -23.93 4.29
CA ASP A 59 12.34 -24.03 5.65
C ASP A 59 13.03 -23.12 6.67
N LYS A 60 13.29 -21.87 6.27
CA LYS A 60 13.86 -20.84 7.14
C LYS A 60 12.91 -19.68 7.32
N THR A 61 13.00 -19.04 8.49
CA THR A 61 12.24 -17.83 8.81
C THR A 61 13.09 -16.56 8.80
N GLU A 62 14.42 -16.67 8.66
CA GLU A 62 15.31 -15.52 8.62
C GLU A 62 16.60 -15.76 7.82
N ILE A 63 17.17 -14.66 7.33
CA ILE A 63 18.49 -14.58 6.69
C ILE A 63 19.30 -13.51 7.41
N CYS A 64 20.48 -13.90 7.91
CA CYS A 64 21.45 -12.98 8.50
C CYS A 64 22.44 -12.50 7.46
N PHE A 65 22.76 -11.21 7.47
CA PHE A 65 23.81 -10.69 6.62
C PHE A 65 25.15 -10.67 7.35
N THR A 66 26.23 -10.93 6.62
CA THR A 66 27.60 -10.92 7.15
C THR A 66 28.12 -9.49 7.39
N ASN A 67 27.53 -8.50 6.73
CA ASN A 67 27.75 -7.10 7.02
C ASN A 67 26.78 -6.62 8.12
N GLN A 68 27.14 -5.59 8.89
CA GLN A 68 26.40 -5.01 10.03
C GLN A 68 25.00 -4.44 9.69
N THR A 69 24.44 -4.87 8.57
CA THR A 69 23.15 -4.50 8.00
C THR A 69 21.99 -5.15 8.75
N GLY A 70 22.26 -6.11 9.63
CA GLY A 70 21.27 -6.79 10.46
C GLY A 70 20.79 -8.11 9.83
N LYS A 71 19.53 -8.48 10.07
CA LYS A 71 18.89 -9.65 9.49
C LYS A 71 17.53 -9.33 8.88
N LEU A 72 17.12 -10.13 7.89
CA LEU A 72 15.76 -10.15 7.39
C LEU A 72 15.00 -11.32 8.02
N LYS A 73 13.83 -11.04 8.58
CA LYS A 73 12.96 -12.04 9.22
C LYS A 73 11.58 -12.01 8.58
N SER A 74 11.05 -13.19 8.27
CA SER A 74 9.63 -13.34 7.93
C SER A 74 8.80 -13.18 9.21
N SER A 75 7.78 -12.32 9.13
CA SER A 75 6.82 -12.09 10.20
C SER A 75 5.45 -12.45 9.68
N GLU A 76 4.83 -13.41 10.33
CA GLU A 76 3.44 -13.75 10.09
C GLU A 76 2.55 -12.90 11.00
N THR A 77 1.48 -12.35 10.45
CA THR A 77 0.46 -11.62 11.21
C THR A 77 -0.89 -12.14 10.78
N THR A 78 -1.68 -12.62 11.74
CA THR A 78 -3.07 -13.01 11.50
C THR A 78 -3.93 -11.75 11.47
N VAL A 79 -4.65 -11.54 10.37
CA VAL A 79 -5.65 -10.49 10.26
C VAL A 79 -7.02 -11.11 9.98
N TYR A 80 -8.06 -10.48 10.49
CA TYR A 80 -9.44 -10.91 10.26
C TYR A 80 -10.02 -10.12 9.08
N ALA A 81 -10.16 -10.76 7.92
CA ALA A 81 -10.72 -10.16 6.71
C ALA A 81 -12.17 -10.61 6.53
N PRO A 82 -13.08 -9.78 6.00
CA PRO A 82 -14.44 -10.22 5.77
C PRO A 82 -14.50 -11.40 4.79
N ILE A 83 -15.25 -12.45 5.15
CA ILE A 83 -15.52 -13.58 4.24
C ILE A 83 -16.26 -13.02 3.03
N LYS A 84 -15.95 -13.44 1.80
CA LYS A 84 -16.74 -13.01 0.62
C LYS A 84 -18.12 -13.66 0.64
N LYS A 85 -19.19 -12.87 0.41
CA LYS A 85 -20.59 -13.39 0.29
C LYS A 85 -20.67 -14.58 -0.68
N GLU A 86 -19.94 -14.49 -1.79
CA GLU A 86 -19.87 -15.53 -2.82
C GLU A 86 -19.37 -16.89 -2.29
N HIS A 87 -18.39 -16.90 -1.37
CA HIS A 87 -17.91 -18.15 -0.79
C HIS A 87 -18.97 -18.79 0.12
N ILE A 88 -19.60 -17.99 0.98
CA ILE A 88 -20.69 -18.44 1.85
C ILE A 88 -21.84 -18.99 1.00
N PHE A 89 -22.21 -18.27 -0.06
CA PHE A 89 -23.27 -18.66 -0.98
C PHE A 89 -22.96 -19.99 -1.68
N ASN A 90 -21.78 -20.13 -2.27
CA ASN A 90 -21.40 -21.34 -3.00
C ASN A 90 -21.37 -22.57 -2.08
N THR A 91 -20.84 -22.43 -0.86
CA THR A 91 -20.85 -23.51 0.13
C THR A 91 -22.28 -23.88 0.53
N LEU A 92 -23.13 -22.91 0.85
CA LEU A 92 -24.52 -23.17 1.25
C LEU A 92 -25.36 -23.73 0.11
N ARG A 93 -25.18 -23.25 -1.12
CA ARG A 93 -25.85 -23.78 -2.31
C ARG A 93 -25.51 -25.25 -2.53
N ASN A 94 -24.24 -25.61 -2.35
CA ASN A 94 -23.79 -27.00 -2.55
C ASN A 94 -24.34 -27.94 -1.47
N GLU A 95 -24.42 -27.48 -0.22
CA GLU A 95 -24.93 -28.27 0.91
C GLU A 95 -26.47 -28.37 0.92
N LEU A 96 -27.16 -27.26 0.70
CA LEU A 96 -28.62 -27.19 0.78
C LEU A 96 -29.31 -27.61 -0.51
N ARG A 97 -28.60 -27.56 -1.66
CA ARG A 97 -29.14 -27.76 -3.02
C ARG A 97 -30.37 -26.89 -3.32
N ASP A 98 -30.52 -25.78 -2.61
CA ASP A 98 -31.62 -24.83 -2.69
C ASP A 98 -31.03 -23.43 -2.78
N GLU A 99 -31.17 -22.81 -3.94
CA GLU A 99 -30.51 -21.55 -4.26
C GLU A 99 -31.12 -20.35 -3.53
N ASP A 100 -32.45 -20.31 -3.42
CA ASP A 100 -33.15 -19.20 -2.78
C ASP A 100 -32.94 -19.24 -1.26
N ARG A 101 -32.98 -20.44 -0.67
CA ARG A 101 -32.68 -20.62 0.75
C ARG A 101 -31.21 -20.34 1.08
N ALA A 102 -30.29 -20.66 0.18
CA ALA A 102 -28.88 -20.29 0.32
C ALA A 102 -28.67 -18.78 0.30
N ARG A 103 -29.32 -18.01 -0.60
CA ARG A 103 -29.22 -16.54 -0.60
C ARG A 103 -29.74 -15.93 0.70
N ASP A 104 -30.87 -16.41 1.18
CA ASP A 104 -31.52 -15.91 2.39
C ASP A 104 -30.68 -16.14 3.65
N LEU A 105 -29.95 -17.26 3.70
CA LEU A 105 -28.99 -17.57 4.76
C LEU A 105 -27.68 -16.78 4.65
N VAL A 106 -27.19 -16.51 3.44
CA VAL A 106 -26.00 -15.66 3.24
C VAL A 106 -26.22 -14.28 3.83
N GLU A 107 -27.36 -13.65 3.57
CA GLU A 107 -27.67 -12.33 4.14
C GLU A 107 -27.72 -12.38 5.67
N LYS A 108 -28.34 -13.42 6.26
CA LYS A 108 -28.40 -13.59 7.72
C LYS A 108 -27.04 -13.89 8.37
N LEU A 109 -26.14 -14.56 7.66
CA LEU A 109 -24.83 -14.99 8.17
C LEU A 109 -23.74 -13.95 7.96
N TYR A 110 -23.81 -13.18 6.88
CA TYR A 110 -22.83 -12.14 6.57
C TYR A 110 -22.75 -11.09 7.69
N ASP A 111 -23.90 -10.75 8.25
CA ASP A 111 -24.03 -9.77 9.34
C ASP A 111 -23.53 -10.30 10.70
N ARG A 112 -23.43 -11.62 10.90
CA ARG A 112 -23.05 -12.24 12.20
C ARG A 112 -21.68 -12.91 12.23
N ALA A 113 -21.20 -13.47 11.12
CA ALA A 113 -20.05 -14.38 11.11
C ALA A 113 -18.93 -13.97 10.14
N GLY A 114 -19.08 -12.86 9.42
CA GLY A 114 -18.27 -12.53 8.25
C GLY A 114 -16.84 -12.09 8.54
N ARG A 115 -16.00 -12.89 9.20
CA ARG A 115 -14.54 -12.66 9.30
C ARG A 115 -13.77 -13.97 9.20
N GLN A 116 -12.92 -14.08 8.18
CA GLN A 116 -11.95 -15.14 7.98
C GLN A 116 -10.59 -14.73 8.51
N GLU A 117 -9.88 -15.66 9.15
CA GLU A 117 -8.46 -15.51 9.42
C GLU A 117 -7.67 -15.56 8.11
N LYS A 118 -6.97 -14.47 7.83
CA LYS A 118 -6.02 -14.36 6.74
C LYS A 118 -4.64 -14.15 7.35
N LYS A 119 -3.72 -15.05 7.05
CA LYS A 119 -2.31 -14.89 7.43
C LYS A 119 -1.61 -14.01 6.41
N ILE A 120 -0.98 -12.93 6.86
CA ILE A 120 -0.14 -12.07 6.04
C ILE A 120 1.30 -12.31 6.46
N VAL A 121 2.12 -12.79 5.53
CA VAL A 121 3.56 -12.93 5.72
C VAL A 121 4.25 -11.70 5.16
N THR A 122 5.02 -11.03 6.00
CA THR A 122 5.79 -9.82 5.65
C THR A 122 7.26 -10.03 5.92
N LEU A 123 8.11 -9.32 5.18
CA LEU A 123 9.55 -9.32 5.39
C LEU A 123 9.94 -8.07 6.19
N ARG A 124 10.57 -8.26 7.35
CA ARG A 124 11.06 -7.16 8.20
C ARG A 124 12.57 -7.21 8.33
N ARG A 125 13.19 -6.03 8.37
CA ARG A 125 14.60 -5.87 8.71
C ARG A 125 14.74 -5.58 10.19
N THR A 126 15.60 -6.32 10.88
CA THR A 126 15.95 -6.11 12.28
C THR A 126 17.45 -5.87 12.36
N LYS A 127 17.88 -4.85 13.11
CA LYS A 127 19.30 -4.61 13.40
C LYS A 127 19.72 -5.41 14.62
#